data_AF-A0A5C5TMU1-F1
#
_entry.id   AF-A0A5C5TMU1-F1
#
_cell.length_a   1.000
_cell.length_b   1.000
_cell.length_c   1.000
_cell.angle_alpha   90.00
_cell.angle_beta   90.00
_cell.angle_gamma   90.00
#
_symmetry.space_group_name_H-M   'P 1'
#
loop_
_entity.id
_entity.type
_entity.pdbx_description
1 polymer ?
#
loop_
_entity_poly.entity_id
_entity_poly.type
_entity_poly.pdbx_seq_one_letter_code
_entity_poly.pdbx_strand_id
1 'polypeptide(L)' 'MREISRLTSKGQITIPKAVREALSLGEGDLVAFAVADGQATMRKIAMRVEVADRDQANAQLDEWGGAADEDAYRDL' A
#
# COMPACT_ATOMS: atom_id res chain seq x y z
N MET A 1 -24.45 -8.84 12.08
CA MET A 1 -24.79 -7.45 11.70
C MET A 1 -25.09 -7.40 10.21
N ARG A 2 -26.15 -6.73 9.78
CA ARG A 2 -26.52 -6.60 8.37
C ARG A 2 -26.82 -5.13 8.08
N GLU A 3 -25.93 -4.50 7.33
CA GLU A 3 -26.07 -3.11 6.87
C GLU A 3 -26.19 -3.08 5.35
N ILE A 4 -26.87 -2.07 4.81
CA ILE A 4 -27.08 -1.92 3.36
C ILE A 4 -26.64 -0.51 2.96
N SER A 5 -25.83 -0.41 1.91
CA SER A 5 -25.40 0.85 1.32
C SER A 5 -25.84 0.95 -0.13
N ARG A 6 -26.12 2.18 -0.58
CA ARG A 6 -26.45 2.46 -1.98
C ARG A 6 -25.17 2.74 -2.78
N LEU A 7 -25.10 2.16 -3.98
CA LEU A 7 -24.08 2.51 -4.97
C LEU A 7 -24.46 3.84 -5.62
N THR A 8 -23.53 4.80 -5.63
CA THR A 8 -23.71 6.06 -6.35
C THR A 8 -23.47 5.87 -7.86
N SER A 9 -23.89 6.83 -8.68
CA SER A 9 -23.61 6.81 -10.13
C SER A 9 -22.12 6.79 -10.47
N LYS A 10 -21.26 7.24 -9.55
CA LYS A 10 -19.79 7.22 -9.68
C LYS A 10 -19.16 5.93 -9.18
N GLY A 11 -19.96 4.92 -8.84
CA GLY A 11 -19.45 3.63 -8.36
C GLY A 11 -18.94 3.66 -6.91
N GLN A 12 -19.29 4.69 -6.12
CA GLN A 12 -18.88 4.77 -4.71
C GLN A 12 -19.96 4.15 -3.81
N ILE A 13 -19.53 3.49 -2.73
CA ILE A 13 -20.38 3.08 -1.62
C ILE A 13 -19.86 3.69 -0.33
N THR A 14 -20.76 4.07 0.56
CA THR A 14 -20.39 4.43 1.93
C THR A 14 -20.29 3.15 2.75
N ILE A 15 -19.14 2.90 3.39
CA ILE A 15 -19.02 1.80 4.37
C ILE A 15 -19.69 2.28 5.68
N PRO A 16 -20.76 1.63 6.17
CA PRO A 16 -21.48 2.04 7.38
C PRO A 16 -20.56 2.08 8.61
N LYS A 17 -20.85 2.98 9.56
CA LYS A 17 -19.98 3.21 10.74
C LYS A 17 -19.65 1.91 11.48
N ALA A 18 -20.68 1.10 11.77
CA ALA A 18 -20.51 -0.16 12.48
C ALA A 18 -19.63 -1.18 11.70
N VAL A 19 -19.66 -1.15 10.36
CA VAL A 19 -18.76 -1.99 9.53
C VAL A 19 -17.33 -1.48 9.60
N ARG A 20 -17.11 -0.15 9.54
CA ARG A 20 -15.77 0.43 9.66
C ARG A 20 -15.14 0.09 11.01
N GLU A 21 -15.89 0.21 12.09
CA GLU A 21 -15.44 -0.14 13.45
C GLU A 21 -15.10 -1.63 13.55
N ALA A 22 -15.98 -2.51 13.05
CA ALA A 22 -15.75 -3.95 13.06
C ALA A 22 -14.52 -4.38 12.26
N LEU A 23 -14.18 -3.65 11.19
CA LEU A 23 -12.99 -3.91 10.35
C LEU A 23 -11.79 -3.04 10.71
N SER A 24 -11.90 -2.19 11.74
CA SER A 24 -10.88 -1.21 12.14
C SER A 24 -10.36 -0.38 10.96
N LEU A 25 -11.30 0.09 10.12
CA LEU A 25 -11.05 0.94 8.96
C LEU A 25 -11.03 2.42 9.35
N GLY A 26 -9.98 3.12 8.95
CA GLY A 26 -9.80 4.56 9.03
C GLY A 26 -9.56 5.19 7.66
N GLU A 27 -9.42 6.50 7.64
CA GLU A 27 -9.02 7.24 6.45
C GLU A 27 -7.62 6.84 6.00
N GLY A 28 -7.40 6.71 4.69
CA GLY A 28 -6.12 6.30 4.11
C GLY A 28 -5.85 4.79 4.14
N ASP A 29 -6.67 3.99 4.80
CA ASP A 29 -6.52 2.53 4.79
C ASP A 29 -6.71 1.97 3.38
N LEU A 30 -5.84 1.02 3.03
CA LEU A 30 -5.98 0.24 1.81
C LEU A 30 -6.90 -0.95 2.05
N VAL A 31 -7.70 -1.22 1.03
CA VAL A 31 -8.71 -2.27 1.05
C VAL A 31 -8.60 -3.10 -0.22
N ALA A 32 -8.45 -4.41 -0.06
CA ALA A 32 -8.47 -5.35 -1.16
C ALA A 32 -9.90 -5.87 -1.39
N PHE A 33 -10.30 -5.95 -2.65
CA PHE A 33 -11.52 -6.61 -3.09
C PHE A 33 -11.16 -7.91 -3.80
N ALA A 34 -11.94 -8.96 -3.53
CA ALA A 34 -11.93 -10.20 -4.29
C ALA A 34 -13.35 -10.56 -4.67
N VAL A 35 -13.54 -11.09 -5.89
CA VAL A 35 -14.86 -11.46 -6.41
C VAL A 35 -14.85 -12.95 -6.73
N ALA A 36 -15.80 -13.69 -6.15
CA ALA A 36 -16.03 -15.10 -6.41
C ALA A 36 -17.53 -15.40 -6.29
N ASP A 37 -18.06 -16.23 -7.18
CA ASP A 37 -19.44 -16.72 -7.12
C ASP A 37 -20.51 -15.61 -7.01
N GLY A 38 -20.29 -14.48 -7.70
CA GLY A 38 -21.20 -13.33 -7.67
C GLY A 38 -21.16 -12.52 -6.36
N GLN A 39 -20.25 -12.84 -5.45
CA GLN A 39 -20.04 -12.14 -4.19
C GLN A 39 -18.68 -11.43 -4.19
N ALA A 40 -18.69 -10.16 -3.78
CA ALA A 40 -17.46 -9.43 -3.46
C ALA A 40 -17.15 -9.56 -1.97
N THR A 41 -15.90 -9.88 -1.64
CA THR A 41 -15.35 -9.78 -0.29
C THR A 41 -14.36 -8.62 -0.22
N MET A 42 -14.31 -7.99 0.94
CA MET A 42 -13.52 -6.80 1.19
C MET A 42 -12.70 -7.01 2.46
N ARG A 43 -11.41 -6.72 2.44
CA ARG A 43 -10.54 -6.78 3.63
C ARG A 43 -9.58 -5.62 3.69
N LYS A 44 -9.33 -5.11 4.91
CA LYS A 44 -8.22 -4.20 5.16
C LYS A 44 -6.90 -4.91 4.84
N ILE A 45 -5.99 -4.20 4.18
CA ILE A 45 -4.63 -4.69 3.95
C ILE A 45 -3.63 -3.74 4.60
N ALA A 46 -2.58 -4.32 5.18
CA ALA A 46 -1.41 -3.56 5.54
C ALA A 46 -0.42 -3.65 4.38
N MET A 47 0.07 -2.50 3.89
CA MET A 47 1.33 -2.50 3.15
C MET A 47 2.42 -2.88 4.15
N ARG A 48 2.80 -4.16 4.19
CA ARG A 48 4.11 -4.51 4.72
C ARG A 48 5.11 -4.06 3.66
N VAL A 49 5.72 -2.89 3.88
CA VAL A 49 7.04 -2.66 3.31
C VAL A 49 7.93 -3.62 4.08
N GLU A 50 8.21 -4.79 3.51
CA GLU A 50 9.43 -5.50 3.90
C GLU A 50 10.55 -4.57 3.47
N VAL A 51 11.07 -3.80 4.43
CA VAL A 51 12.37 -3.18 4.25
C VAL A 51 13.31 -4.37 4.14
N ALA A 52 13.56 -4.81 2.90
CA ALA A 52 14.75 -5.60 2.61
C ALA A 52 15.88 -4.87 3.32
N ASP A 53 16.57 -5.62 4.17
CA ASP A 53 17.58 -5.15 5.11
C ASP A 53 18.24 -3.86 4.62
N ARG A 54 18.17 -2.80 5.44
CA ARG A 54 18.69 -1.47 5.08
C ARG A 54 20.11 -1.57 4.53
N ASP A 55 20.86 -2.56 5.01
CA ASP A 55 22.23 -2.84 4.60
C ASP A 55 22.30 -3.46 3.19
N GLN A 56 21.35 -4.32 2.79
CA GLN A 56 21.26 -4.86 1.43
C GLN A 56 20.80 -3.80 0.41
N ALA A 57 19.89 -2.91 0.81
CA ALA A 57 19.46 -1.79 -0.03
C ALA A 57 20.60 -0.78 -0.26
N ASN A 58 21.41 -0.50 0.77
CA ASN A 58 22.60 0.35 0.64
C ASN A 58 23.70 -0.32 -0.20
N ALA A 59 23.90 -1.64 -0.08
CA ALA A 59 24.90 -2.37 -0.88
C ALA A 59 24.62 -2.31 -2.40
N GLN A 60 23.35 -2.26 -2.82
CA GLN A 60 22.99 -2.04 -4.24
C GLN A 60 23.24 -0.60 -4.71
N LEU A 61 23.22 0.38 -3.79
CA LEU A 61 23.51 1.77 -4.10
C LEU A 61 25.01 2.05 -4.15
N ASP A 62 25.83 1.30 -3.41
CA ASP A 62 27.30 1.39 -3.46
C ASP A 62 27.89 0.91 -4.80
N GLU A 63 27.19 0.04 -5.55
CA GLU A 63 27.59 -0.34 -6.92
C GLU A 63 27.51 0.83 -7.92
N TRP A 64 26.77 1.89 -7.57
CA TRP A 64 26.66 3.12 -8.37
C TRP A 64 27.66 4.20 -7.92
N GLY A 65 28.41 3.96 -6.84
CA GLY A 65 29.57 4.76 -6.41
C GLY A 65 30.90 4.25 -6.96
N GLY A 66 30.88 3.66 -8.17
CA GLY A 66 32.09 3.15 -8.82
C GLY A 66 33.11 4.27 -9.12
N ALA A 67 34.39 3.92 -9.17
CA ALA A 67 35.58 4.77 -9.31
C ALA A 67 35.59 5.83 -10.45
N ALA A 68 34.54 5.90 -11.27
CA ALA A 68 34.33 6.93 -12.27
C ALA A 68 33.95 8.30 -11.66
N ASP A 69 33.31 8.33 -10.50
CA ASP A 69 32.92 9.60 -9.84
C ASP A 69 34.11 10.28 -9.15
N GLU A 70 35.10 9.51 -8.69
CA GLU A 70 36.27 10.01 -7.95
C GLU A 70 37.31 10.74 -8.84
N ASP A 71 37.26 10.51 -10.16
CA ASP A 71 38.11 11.20 -11.15
C ASP A 71 37.45 12.50 -11.66
N ALA A 72 36.12 12.61 -11.57
CA ALA A 72 35.36 13.78 -12.04
C ALA A 72 35.37 14.96 -11.05
N TYR A 73 35.52 14.70 -9.74
CA TYR A 73 35.50 15.71 -8.68
C TYR A 73 36.87 16.00 -8.05
N ARG A 74 37.96 15.44 -8.58
CA ARG A 74 39.29 15.62 -7.98
C ARG A 74 39.81 17.07 -8.02
N ASP A 75 39.26 17.91 -8.90
CA ASP A 75 39.69 19.30 -9.14
C ASP A 75 38.58 20.36 -8.93
N LEU A 76 37.58 20.10 -8.07
CA LEU A 76 36.51 21.06 -7.72
C LEU A 76 36.60 21.55 -6.27
#